data_AF-A0A319BRK3-F1
#
_entry.id   AF-A0A319BRK3-F1
#
_cell.length_a   1.000
_cell.length_b   1.000
_cell.length_c   1.000
_cell.angle_alpha   90.00
_cell.angle_beta   90.00
_cell.angle_gamma   90.00
#
_symmetry.space_group_name_H-M   'P 1'
#
loop_
_entity.id
_entity.type
_entity.pdbx_description
1 polymer ?
#
loop_
_entity_poly.entity_id
_entity_poly.type
_entity_poly.pdbx_seq_one_letter_code
_entity_poly.pdbx_strand_id
1 'polypeptide(L)'
;MQQQPDVYLESHKQVLKWTKELEFLGYILSEIVDPDGLEERGYYCHQAADLPAIVDTLECACSQPGSRLRGVLGKQAAKYFSNLLKKSKQIRNVMAHHLALSEERMLALQGTKQELDQIFQCVISRAASRYNIQQVTWYPDDTEFSGISNRHTETIALGGESPLYQRQKILWSEAGPSNRPKKKKQKKPTEESRAAHLIALEASLRRKISKIEKEKAQIMEARARKLQILEQTYRQRWQERMEKINRILLLTKDEERDLKVQHGKIFGEPFGANVSTDALFILMLLALSSPLWLSGLVIRKVGVQIMR
;
A
#
# COMPACT_ATOMS: atom_id res chain seq x y z
N MET A 1 -24.17 -12.97 21.57
CA MET A 1 -24.53 -12.15 22.76
C MET A 1 -24.92 -10.77 22.28
N GLN A 2 -26.17 -10.34 22.51
CA GLN A 2 -26.60 -8.97 22.24
C GLN A 2 -26.17 -8.08 23.42
N GLN A 3 -25.43 -7.01 23.17
CA GLN A 3 -25.10 -6.03 24.19
C GLN A 3 -26.28 -5.09 24.44
N GLN A 4 -26.41 -4.60 25.66
CA GLN A 4 -27.36 -3.53 25.96
C GLN A 4 -27.07 -2.29 25.10
N PRO A 5 -28.09 -1.64 24.53
CA PRO A 5 -27.91 -0.51 23.61
C PRO A 5 -27.07 0.63 24.18
N ASP A 6 -27.25 0.98 25.45
CA ASP A 6 -26.51 2.08 26.08
C ASP A 6 -25.01 1.75 26.25
N VAL A 7 -24.70 0.53 26.70
CA VAL A 7 -23.32 0.03 26.83
C VAL A 7 -22.63 -0.04 25.47
N TYR A 8 -23.38 -0.45 24.43
CA TYR A 8 -22.90 -0.46 23.06
C TYR A 8 -22.55 0.96 22.57
N LEU A 9 -23.47 1.92 22.75
CA LEU A 9 -23.30 3.30 22.31
C LEU A 9 -22.10 3.96 23.01
N GLU A 10 -21.99 3.80 24.33
CA GLU A 10 -20.93 4.43 25.10
C GLU A 10 -19.55 3.86 24.73
N SER A 11 -19.46 2.53 24.58
CA SER A 11 -18.24 1.87 24.12
C SER A 11 -17.84 2.34 22.72
N HIS A 12 -18.78 2.48 21.79
CA HIS A 12 -18.48 2.91 20.42
C HIS A 12 -18.12 4.40 20.32
N LYS A 13 -18.74 5.27 21.13
CA LYS A 13 -18.31 6.67 21.27
C LYS A 13 -16.86 6.75 21.75
N GLN A 14 -16.51 5.92 22.73
CA GLN A 14 -15.16 5.88 23.28
C GLN A 14 -14.13 5.40 22.24
N VAL A 15 -14.43 4.33 21.49
CA VAL A 15 -13.56 3.83 20.43
C VAL A 15 -13.45 4.83 19.27
N LEU A 16 -14.53 5.52 18.91
CA LEU A 16 -14.51 6.60 17.93
C LEU A 16 -13.60 7.74 18.39
N LYS A 17 -13.71 8.16 19.66
CA LYS A 17 -12.82 9.18 20.24
C LYS A 17 -11.35 8.75 20.16
N TRP A 18 -11.04 7.52 20.56
CA TRP A 18 -9.69 6.96 20.47
C TRP A 18 -9.16 6.93 19.03
N THR A 19 -10.01 6.55 18.07
CA THR A 19 -9.63 6.53 16.65
C THR A 19 -9.24 7.93 16.19
N LYS A 20 -10.09 8.94 16.46
CA LYS A 20 -9.81 10.34 16.09
C LYS A 20 -8.53 10.89 16.74
N GLU A 21 -8.28 10.54 18.00
CA GLU A 21 -7.07 10.95 18.72
C GLU A 21 -5.80 10.33 18.11
N LEU A 22 -5.85 9.05 17.74
CA LEU A 22 -4.74 8.34 17.10
C LEU A 22 -4.50 8.82 15.67
N GLU A 23 -5.57 9.10 14.91
CA GLU A 23 -5.48 9.70 13.57
C GLU A 23 -4.83 11.07 13.64
N PHE A 24 -5.24 11.92 14.58
CA PHE A 24 -4.63 13.22 14.81
C PHE A 24 -3.14 13.13 15.15
N LEU A 25 -2.75 12.24 16.07
CA LEU A 25 -1.34 12.06 16.43
C LEU A 25 -0.52 11.49 15.27
N GLY A 26 -1.08 10.51 14.57
CA GLY A 26 -0.42 9.90 13.43
C GLY A 26 -0.27 10.85 12.24
N TYR A 27 -1.24 11.73 12.04
CA TYR A 27 -1.14 12.86 11.11
C TYR A 27 0.05 13.75 11.44
N ILE A 28 0.12 14.27 12.67
CA ILE A 28 1.22 15.15 13.11
C ILE A 28 2.57 14.47 12.92
N LEU A 29 2.67 13.19 13.30
CA LEU A 29 3.93 12.47 13.15
C LEU A 29 4.31 12.32 11.67
N SER A 30 3.35 12.00 10.80
CA SER A 30 3.57 11.83 9.36
C SER A 30 4.09 13.12 8.72
N GLU A 31 3.50 14.27 9.03
CA GLU A 31 3.98 15.60 8.59
C GLU A 31 5.46 15.86 8.92
N ILE A 32 5.91 15.36 10.07
CA ILE A 32 7.29 15.59 10.55
C ILE A 32 8.27 14.64 9.85
N VAL A 33 7.92 13.35 9.77
CA VAL A 33 8.86 12.29 9.41
C VAL A 33 8.77 11.84 7.95
N ASP A 34 7.64 12.06 7.31
CA ASP A 34 7.35 11.62 5.95
C ASP A 34 6.26 12.51 5.31
N PRO A 35 6.59 13.80 5.04
CA PRO A 35 5.61 14.75 4.52
C PRO A 35 5.09 14.37 3.13
N ASP A 36 5.84 13.60 2.34
CA ASP A 36 5.40 13.18 1.01
C ASP A 36 4.70 11.81 1.03
N GLY A 37 4.93 10.98 2.06
CA GLY A 37 4.50 9.57 2.05
C GLY A 37 2.98 9.35 2.01
N LEU A 38 2.19 10.26 2.56
CA LEU A 38 0.74 10.23 2.44
C LEU A 38 0.26 10.79 1.08
N GLU A 39 0.92 11.82 0.54
CA GLU A 39 0.64 12.33 -0.81
C GLU A 39 0.91 11.28 -1.89
N GLU A 40 2.02 10.54 -1.79
CA GLU A 40 2.39 9.43 -2.69
C GLU A 40 1.32 8.33 -2.71
N ARG A 41 0.54 8.21 -1.62
CA ARG A 41 -0.57 7.27 -1.48
C ARG A 41 -1.92 7.86 -1.92
N GLY A 42 -1.92 9.09 -2.43
CA GLY A 42 -3.08 9.78 -2.97
C GLY A 42 -3.82 10.68 -1.97
N TYR A 43 -3.26 10.92 -0.79
CA TYR A 43 -3.84 11.82 0.22
C TYR A 43 -3.25 13.23 0.12
N TYR A 44 -3.78 14.06 -0.77
CA TYR A 44 -3.39 15.49 -0.88
C TYR A 44 -3.73 16.34 0.35
N CYS A 45 -4.54 15.79 1.25
CA CYS A 45 -4.76 16.32 2.58
C CYS A 45 -4.53 15.16 3.55
N HIS A 46 -3.40 15.16 4.25
CA HIS A 46 -3.02 14.06 5.13
C HIS A 46 -4.02 13.84 6.27
N GLN A 47 -4.78 14.86 6.67
CA GLN A 47 -5.85 14.71 7.67
C GLN A 47 -7.06 13.93 7.15
N ALA A 48 -7.21 13.80 5.84
CA ALA A 48 -8.18 12.90 5.24
C ALA A 48 -7.72 11.43 5.24
N ALA A 49 -6.48 11.15 5.64
CA ALA A 49 -5.99 9.79 5.80
C ALA A 49 -6.61 9.16 7.04
N ASP A 50 -7.15 7.95 6.86
CA ASP A 50 -7.68 7.17 7.97
C ASP A 50 -6.56 6.46 8.74
N LEU A 51 -6.87 5.98 9.95
CA LEU A 51 -5.88 5.31 10.79
C LEU A 51 -5.09 4.19 10.07
N PRO A 52 -5.71 3.31 9.25
CA PRO A 52 -4.99 2.29 8.50
C PRO A 52 -3.95 2.87 7.53
N ALA A 53 -4.29 3.90 6.74
CA ALA A 53 -3.35 4.52 5.81
C ALA A 53 -2.17 5.19 6.54
N ILE A 54 -2.45 5.88 7.65
CA ILE A 54 -1.43 6.46 8.52
C ILE A 54 -0.51 5.37 9.07
N VAL A 55 -1.08 4.30 9.60
CA VAL A 55 -0.30 3.17 10.14
C VAL A 55 0.61 2.57 9.07
N ASP A 56 0.09 2.30 7.88
CA ASP A 56 0.89 1.71 6.81
C ASP A 56 2.03 2.65 6.35
N THR A 57 1.84 3.96 6.42
CA THR A 57 2.87 4.96 6.11
C THR A 57 3.96 4.96 7.17
N LEU A 58 3.58 5.05 8.45
CA LEU A 58 4.52 5.04 9.57
C LEU A 58 5.25 3.70 9.74
N GLU A 59 4.62 2.57 9.40
CA GLU A 59 5.25 1.25 9.38
C GLU A 59 6.36 1.18 8.31
N CYS A 60 6.10 1.69 7.11
CA CYS A 60 7.11 1.84 6.06
C CYS A 60 8.27 2.70 6.55
N ALA A 61 7.97 3.87 7.13
CA ALA A 61 8.98 4.76 7.70
C ALA A 61 9.78 4.09 8.82
N CYS A 62 9.18 3.26 9.69
CA CYS A 62 9.93 2.50 10.70
C CYS A 62 10.91 1.49 10.09
N SER A 63 10.57 0.92 8.93
CA SER A 63 11.28 -0.19 8.31
C SER A 63 12.38 0.27 7.35
N GLN A 64 12.21 1.43 6.71
CA GLN A 64 13.16 1.96 5.73
C GLN A 64 14.46 2.45 6.40
N PRO A 65 15.64 1.92 6.01
CA PRO A 65 16.92 2.47 6.44
C PRO A 65 17.07 3.93 6.01
N GLY A 66 17.51 4.81 6.92
CA GLY A 66 17.72 6.23 6.62
C GLY A 66 16.46 7.10 6.65
N SER A 67 15.27 6.53 6.88
CA SER A 67 14.06 7.35 7.10
C SER A 67 14.22 8.24 8.34
N ARG A 68 13.48 9.36 8.36
CA ARG A 68 13.50 10.28 9.49
C ARG A 68 13.05 9.59 10.79
N LEU A 69 11.95 8.84 10.72
CA LEU A 69 11.40 8.14 11.87
C LEU A 69 12.39 7.11 12.45
N ARG A 70 13.10 6.37 11.59
CA ARG A 70 14.12 5.41 12.03
C ARG A 70 15.34 6.10 12.62
N GLY A 71 15.70 7.29 12.12
CA GLY A 71 16.72 8.15 12.71
C GLY A 71 16.38 8.67 14.12
N VAL A 72 15.09 8.81 14.44
CA VAL A 72 14.62 9.24 15.77
C VAL A 72 14.53 8.08 16.77
N LEU A 73 14.03 6.93 16.34
CA LEU A 73 13.73 5.80 17.23
C LEU A 73 14.88 4.78 17.36
N GLY A 74 15.78 4.68 16.38
CA GLY A 74 16.72 3.57 16.30
C GLY A 74 16.02 2.23 15.99
N LYS A 75 16.79 1.18 15.69
CA LYS A 75 16.25 -0.09 15.14
C LYS A 75 15.25 -0.79 16.06
N GLN A 76 15.55 -0.89 17.35
CA GLN A 76 14.73 -1.67 18.28
C GLN A 76 13.45 -0.94 18.67
N ALA A 77 13.51 0.36 18.94
CA ALA A 77 12.31 1.13 19.27
C ALA A 77 11.41 1.33 18.03
N ALA A 78 11.98 1.47 16.82
CA ALA A 78 11.19 1.51 15.58
C ALA A 78 10.42 0.19 15.36
N LYS A 79 11.04 -0.96 15.64
CA LYS A 79 10.36 -2.26 15.56
C LYS A 79 9.22 -2.36 16.58
N TYR A 80 9.45 -1.94 17.80
CA TYR A 80 8.44 -1.94 18.85
C TYR A 80 7.27 -1.00 18.52
N PHE A 81 7.57 0.23 18.08
CA PHE A 81 6.56 1.19 17.65
C PHE A 81 5.73 0.66 16.47
N SER A 82 6.37 0.07 15.46
CA SER A 82 5.67 -0.58 14.34
C SER A 82 4.71 -1.69 14.80
N ASN A 83 5.10 -2.50 15.79
CA ASN A 83 4.21 -3.51 16.35
C ASN A 83 3.01 -2.91 17.08
N LEU A 84 3.17 -1.78 17.76
CA LEU A 84 2.06 -1.07 18.40
C LEU A 84 1.13 -0.43 17.38
N LEU A 85 1.66 0.17 16.32
CA LEU A 85 0.87 0.70 15.21
C LEU A 85 -0.04 -0.38 14.60
N LYS A 86 0.46 -1.61 14.43
CA LYS A 86 -0.38 -2.75 14.00
C LYS A 86 -1.56 -3.03 14.92
N LYS A 87 -1.35 -2.91 16.24
CA LYS A 87 -2.43 -3.10 17.22
C LYS A 87 -3.47 -1.98 17.13
N SER A 88 -3.09 -0.75 16.77
CA SER A 88 -4.03 0.36 16.62
C SER A 88 -5.10 0.10 15.55
N LYS A 89 -4.78 -0.68 14.50
CA LYS A 89 -5.76 -1.10 13.48
C LYS A 89 -6.93 -1.87 14.10
N GLN A 90 -6.74 -2.56 15.23
CA GLN A 90 -7.81 -3.26 15.92
C GLN A 90 -8.86 -2.27 16.48
N ILE A 91 -8.42 -1.10 16.97
CA ILE A 91 -9.32 -0.03 17.45
C ILE A 91 -10.18 0.47 16.28
N ARG A 92 -9.55 0.78 15.13
CA ARG A 92 -10.28 1.21 13.92
C ARG A 92 -11.23 0.12 13.40
N ASN A 93 -10.80 -1.14 13.42
CA ASN A 93 -11.59 -2.27 12.92
C ASN A 93 -12.86 -2.47 13.74
N VAL A 94 -12.77 -2.35 15.06
CA VAL A 94 -13.94 -2.34 15.95
C VAL A 94 -14.89 -1.21 15.58
N MET A 95 -14.37 0.01 15.36
CA MET A 95 -15.18 1.16 14.97
C MET A 95 -15.85 0.96 13.60
N ALA A 96 -15.12 0.46 12.60
CA ALA A 96 -15.59 0.28 11.23
C ALA A 96 -16.70 -0.77 11.12
N HIS A 97 -16.57 -1.86 11.85
CA HIS A 97 -17.46 -3.02 11.76
C HIS A 97 -18.47 -3.09 12.89
N HIS A 98 -18.54 -2.06 13.74
CA HIS A 98 -19.49 -1.99 14.84
C HIS A 98 -19.49 -3.25 15.73
N LEU A 99 -18.29 -3.79 15.97
CA LEU A 99 -18.13 -5.07 16.65
C LEU A 99 -18.59 -4.97 18.11
N ALA A 100 -19.30 -5.98 18.60
CA ALA A 100 -19.63 -6.06 20.02
C ALA A 100 -18.35 -6.15 20.87
N LEU A 101 -18.31 -5.38 21.96
CA LEU A 101 -17.11 -5.20 22.80
C LEU A 101 -17.34 -5.69 24.22
N SER A 102 -16.71 -6.81 24.59
CA SER A 102 -16.66 -7.19 26.01
C SER A 102 -15.85 -6.17 26.82
N GLU A 103 -16.08 -6.13 28.13
CA GLU A 103 -15.34 -5.28 29.06
C GLU A 103 -13.83 -5.57 29.02
N GLU A 104 -13.44 -6.85 29.00
CA GLU A 104 -12.04 -7.27 28.86
C GLU A 104 -11.40 -6.73 27.57
N ARG A 105 -12.15 -6.78 26.45
CA ARG A 105 -11.67 -6.24 25.18
C ARG A 105 -11.57 -4.72 25.21
N MET A 106 -12.50 -4.03 25.87
CA MET A 106 -12.41 -2.59 26.09
C MET A 106 -11.17 -2.19 26.88
N LEU A 107 -10.85 -2.92 27.95
CA LEU A 107 -9.64 -2.69 28.76
C LEU A 107 -8.36 -2.92 27.94
N ALA A 108 -8.31 -3.98 27.14
CA ALA A 108 -7.16 -4.26 26.28
C ALA A 108 -6.95 -3.17 25.20
N LEU A 109 -8.03 -2.68 24.58
CA LEU A 109 -7.97 -1.58 23.62
C LEU A 109 -7.57 -0.27 24.29
N GLN A 110 -8.07 0.00 25.50
CA GLN A 110 -7.69 1.16 26.29
C GLN A 110 -6.20 1.15 26.64
N GLY A 111 -5.67 0.01 27.09
CA GLY A 111 -4.24 -0.15 27.38
C GLY A 111 -3.38 0.11 26.13
N THR A 112 -3.78 -0.47 24.99
CA THR A 112 -3.11 -0.23 23.70
C THR A 112 -3.15 1.25 23.31
N LYS A 113 -4.30 1.91 23.50
CA LYS A 113 -4.46 3.34 23.19
C LYS A 113 -3.58 4.21 24.07
N GLN A 114 -3.54 3.97 25.38
CA GLN A 114 -2.72 4.76 26.31
C GLN A 114 -1.22 4.61 26.01
N GLU A 115 -0.77 3.40 25.70
CA GLU A 115 0.62 3.12 25.30
C GLU A 115 0.98 3.85 23.99
N LEU A 116 0.08 3.80 23.00
CA LEU A 116 0.24 4.53 21.74
C LEU A 116 0.27 6.04 21.96
N ASP A 117 -0.62 6.61 22.76
CA ASP A 117 -0.64 8.06 23.05
C ASP A 117 0.70 8.54 23.60
N GLN A 118 1.26 7.80 24.56
CA GLN A 118 2.53 8.15 25.20
C GLN A 118 3.68 8.10 24.20
N ILE A 119 3.74 7.04 23.39
CA ILE A 119 4.82 6.86 22.42
C ILE A 119 4.69 7.87 21.29
N PHE A 120 3.50 8.08 20.73
CA PHE A 120 3.29 9.10 19.70
C PHE A 120 3.76 10.46 20.16
N GLN A 121 3.33 10.92 21.33
CA GLN A 121 3.74 12.22 21.85
C GLN A 121 5.25 12.31 22.07
N CYS A 122 5.87 11.27 22.65
CA CYS A 122 7.32 11.23 22.85
C CYS A 122 8.08 11.30 21.51
N VAL A 123 7.63 10.53 20.52
CA VAL A 123 8.26 10.47 19.19
C VAL A 123 8.06 11.77 18.43
N ILE A 124 6.86 12.37 18.48
CA ILE A 124 6.58 13.67 17.88
C ILE A 124 7.51 14.72 18.47
N SER A 125 7.61 14.84 19.80
CA SER A 125 8.51 15.82 20.42
C SER A 125 9.98 15.60 20.03
N ARG A 126 10.45 14.35 20.01
CA ARG A 126 11.83 14.03 19.59
C ARG A 126 12.08 14.33 18.12
N ALA A 127 11.15 13.97 17.25
CA ALA A 127 11.26 14.20 15.82
C ALA A 127 11.21 15.70 15.51
N ALA A 128 10.27 16.43 16.11
CA ALA A 128 10.15 17.88 16.01
C ALA A 128 11.45 18.59 16.42
N SER A 129 12.01 18.23 17.57
CA SER A 129 13.29 18.76 18.06
C SER A 129 14.45 18.44 17.11
N ARG A 130 14.55 17.18 16.65
CA ARG A 130 15.63 16.73 15.76
C ARG A 130 15.61 17.43 14.40
N TYR A 131 14.43 17.70 13.86
CA TYR A 131 14.25 18.31 12.54
C TYR A 131 13.95 19.82 12.60
N ASN A 132 14.04 20.42 13.79
CA ASN A 132 13.77 21.83 14.05
C ASN A 132 12.40 22.29 13.51
N ILE A 133 11.37 21.47 13.70
CA ILE A 133 9.99 21.78 13.35
C ILE A 133 9.28 22.26 14.60
N GLN A 134 8.84 23.52 14.60
CA GLN A 134 8.23 24.15 15.77
C GLN A 134 6.71 23.94 15.83
N GLN A 135 6.06 23.78 14.67
CA GLN A 135 4.61 23.72 14.58
C GLN A 135 4.15 22.91 13.36
N VAL A 136 2.93 22.37 13.44
CA VAL A 136 2.23 21.70 12.33
C VAL A 136 0.84 22.31 12.20
N THR A 137 0.42 22.60 10.97
CA THR A 137 -0.93 23.10 10.68
C THR A 137 -1.95 22.00 10.89
N TRP A 138 -3.08 22.28 11.52
CA TRP A 138 -4.15 21.32 11.74
C TRP A 138 -5.50 21.92 11.31
N TYR A 139 -6.38 21.12 10.69
CA TYR A 139 -7.76 21.54 10.39
C TYR A 139 -8.68 20.81 11.39
N PRO A 140 -9.24 21.52 12.38
CA PRO A 140 -10.21 20.93 13.28
C PRO A 140 -11.50 20.61 12.52
N ASP A 141 -11.76 19.32 12.29
CA ASP A 141 -13.01 18.83 11.73
C ASP A 141 -14.06 18.72 12.85
N ASP A 142 -14.70 19.85 13.17
CA ASP A 142 -15.98 19.86 13.86
C ASP A 142 -17.09 19.69 12.83
N THR A 143 -17.30 18.45 12.39
CA THR A 143 -18.54 18.09 11.69
C THR A 143 -19.72 18.07 12.66
N GLU A 144 -20.08 19.24 13.19
CA GLU A 144 -21.46 19.59 13.49
C GLU A 144 -21.97 20.52 12.39
N PHE A 145 -22.28 19.94 11.22
CA PHE A 145 -23.34 20.35 10.28
C PHE A 145 -23.66 21.86 10.11
N SER A 146 -22.71 22.77 10.23
CA SER A 146 -22.89 24.16 9.87
C SER A 146 -22.28 24.36 8.49
N GLY A 147 -23.13 24.56 7.49
CA GLY A 147 -22.73 24.78 6.09
C GLY A 147 -22.04 26.12 5.85
N ILE A 148 -21.16 26.55 6.77
CA ILE A 148 -20.43 27.82 6.70
C ILE A 148 -18.98 27.50 6.34
N SER A 149 -18.58 28.02 5.18
CA SER A 149 -17.32 27.72 4.47
C SER A 149 -16.09 28.43 5.04
N ASN A 150 -15.94 28.54 6.36
CA ASN A 150 -14.72 29.06 6.95
C ASN A 150 -13.90 27.90 7.50
N ARG A 151 -13.13 27.24 6.61
CA ARG A 151 -12.07 26.31 7.00
C ARG A 151 -10.99 27.12 7.72
N HIS A 152 -11.10 27.28 9.04
CA HIS A 152 -10.00 27.84 9.80
C HIS A 152 -8.96 26.75 10.05
N THR A 153 -7.69 27.13 9.89
CA THR A 153 -6.55 26.30 10.25
C THR A 153 -6.09 26.69 11.63
N GLU A 154 -5.88 25.70 12.48
CA GLU A 154 -5.21 25.87 13.76
C GLU A 154 -3.75 25.45 13.64
N THR A 155 -2.93 25.92 14.57
CA THR A 155 -1.51 25.57 14.60
C THR A 155 -1.21 24.80 15.86
N ILE A 156 -0.66 23.60 15.72
CA ILE A 156 -0.22 22.77 16.85
C ILE A 156 1.26 23.03 17.10
N ALA A 157 1.59 23.61 18.25
CA ALA A 157 2.97 23.83 18.66
C ALA A 157 3.60 22.51 19.13
N LEU A 158 4.81 22.19 18.68
CA LEU A 158 5.47 20.91 18.99
C LEU A 158 6.52 21.01 20.11
N GLY A 159 6.89 22.23 20.50
CA GLY A 159 7.89 22.51 21.56
C GLY A 159 7.31 22.79 22.94
N GLY A 160 6.00 22.64 23.14
CA GLY A 160 5.30 23.05 24.36
C GLY A 160 4.37 21.98 24.92
N GLU A 161 3.10 22.33 25.10
CA GLU A 161 2.06 21.43 25.60
C GLU A 161 1.91 20.17 24.72
N SER A 162 1.38 19.09 25.30
CA SER A 162 1.01 17.88 24.55
C SER A 162 0.13 18.21 23.33
N PRO A 163 0.40 17.63 22.14
CA PRO A 163 -0.48 17.78 20.99
C PRO A 163 -1.93 17.40 21.28
N LEU A 164 -2.17 16.35 22.07
CA LEU A 164 -3.53 15.94 22.44
C LEU A 164 -4.22 16.98 23.34
N TYR A 165 -3.47 17.57 24.27
CA TYR A 165 -4.00 18.62 25.13
C TYR A 165 -4.36 19.87 24.33
N GLN A 166 -3.50 20.29 23.40
CA GLN A 166 -3.77 21.41 22.49
C GLN A 166 -5.02 21.14 21.65
N ARG A 167 -5.13 19.95 21.05
CA ARG A 167 -6.34 19.53 20.33
C ARG A 167 -7.59 19.66 21.20
N GLN A 168 -7.54 19.17 22.44
CA GLN A 168 -8.69 19.24 23.34
C GLN A 168 -9.08 20.68 23.68
N LYS A 169 -8.09 21.56 23.90
CA LYS A 169 -8.29 22.98 24.16
C LYS A 169 -8.89 23.71 22.96
N ILE A 170 -8.41 23.41 21.76
CA ILE A 170 -8.91 23.98 20.50
C ILE A 170 -10.38 23.58 20.30
N LEU A 171 -10.67 22.28 20.34
CA LEU A 171 -12.04 21.75 20.18
C LEU A 171 -12.99 22.26 21.27
N TRP A 172 -12.52 22.47 22.50
CA TRP A 172 -13.33 23.09 23.57
C TRP A 172 -13.57 24.58 23.37
N SER A 173 -12.63 25.29 22.76
CA SER A 173 -12.76 26.73 22.48
C SER A 173 -13.74 26.97 21.32
N GLU A 174 -13.75 26.09 20.31
CA GLU A 174 -14.77 26.07 19.26
C GLU A 174 -16.16 25.70 19.81
N ALA A 175 -16.22 24.79 20.78
CA ALA A 175 -17.43 24.46 21.53
C ALA A 175 -17.88 25.53 22.55
N GLY A 176 -17.21 26.70 22.59
CA GLY A 176 -17.56 27.84 23.43
C GLY A 176 -19.03 28.23 23.31
N PRO A 177 -19.62 28.88 24.33
CA PRO A 177 -21.06 29.06 24.41
C PRO A 177 -21.54 29.80 23.17
N SER A 178 -22.23 29.06 22.29
CA SER A 178 -23.15 29.66 21.33
C SER A 178 -23.92 30.71 22.12
N ASN A 179 -23.72 31.98 21.78
CA ASN A 179 -24.61 33.06 22.15
C ASN A 179 -25.96 32.67 21.56
N ARG A 180 -26.68 31.79 22.26
CA ARG A 180 -28.04 31.39 21.93
C ARG A 180 -28.78 32.71 21.90
N PRO A 181 -29.31 33.16 20.74
CA PRO A 181 -30.17 34.31 20.75
C PRO A 181 -31.25 34.01 21.79
N LYS A 182 -31.43 34.94 22.75
CA LYS A 182 -32.41 34.86 23.84
C LYS A 182 -33.63 34.12 23.31
N LYS A 183 -33.93 32.92 23.85
CA LYS A 183 -35.07 32.10 23.44
C LYS A 183 -36.31 32.99 23.44
N LYS A 184 -36.69 33.52 22.26
CA LYS A 184 -38.06 33.94 22.02
C LYS A 184 -38.88 32.68 22.25
N LYS A 185 -39.90 32.75 23.12
CA LYS A 185 -40.83 31.66 23.41
C LYS A 185 -41.16 30.94 22.09
N GLN A 186 -40.55 29.78 21.87
CA GLN A 186 -40.86 28.98 20.69
C GLN A 186 -42.32 28.55 20.87
N LYS A 187 -43.20 29.05 20.00
CA LYS A 187 -44.52 28.46 19.82
C LYS A 187 -44.30 26.97 19.55
N LYS A 188 -45.07 26.10 20.22
CA LYS A 188 -45.03 24.65 19.98
C LYS A 188 -45.15 24.43 18.46
N PRO A 189 -44.21 23.72 17.82
CA PRO A 189 -44.26 23.50 16.38
C PRO A 189 -45.52 22.70 16.07
N THR A 190 -46.37 23.26 15.22
CA THR A 190 -47.57 22.62 14.65
C THR A 190 -47.15 21.37 13.87
N GLU A 191 -48.02 20.37 13.80
CA GLU A 191 -47.76 19.08 13.16
C GLU A 191 -47.33 19.23 11.68
N GLU A 192 -47.89 20.21 10.98
CA GLU A 192 -47.52 20.60 9.62
C GLU A 192 -46.06 21.10 9.48
N SER A 193 -45.54 21.83 10.47
CA SER A 193 -44.15 22.29 10.47
C SER A 193 -43.16 21.14 10.64
N ARG A 194 -43.55 20.09 11.37
CA ARG A 194 -42.74 18.87 11.52
C ARG A 194 -42.74 18.05 10.24
N ALA A 195 -43.89 17.92 9.59
CA ALA A 195 -44.01 17.27 8.29
C ALA A 195 -43.17 17.97 7.21
N ALA A 196 -43.23 19.31 7.12
CA ALA A 196 -42.44 20.08 6.18
C ALA A 196 -40.92 19.92 6.41
N HIS A 197 -40.48 19.85 7.67
CA HIS A 197 -39.08 19.63 8.01
C HIS A 197 -38.60 18.22 7.61
N LEU A 198 -39.44 17.19 7.80
CA LEU A 198 -39.12 15.83 7.37
C LEU A 198 -39.00 15.71 5.85
N ILE A 199 -39.90 16.36 5.10
CA ILE A 199 -39.85 16.40 3.63
C ILE A 199 -38.58 17.10 3.15
N ALA A 200 -38.21 18.23 3.77
CA ALA A 200 -36.97 18.95 3.42
C ALA A 200 -35.71 18.10 3.71
N LEU A 201 -35.71 17.35 4.81
CA LEU A 201 -34.63 16.46 5.19
C LEU A 201 -34.51 15.29 4.20
N GLU A 202 -35.63 14.68 3.81
CA GLU A 202 -35.65 13.60 2.83
C GLU A 202 -35.14 14.08 1.46
N ALA A 203 -35.57 15.27 1.01
CA ALA A 203 -35.08 15.87 -0.23
C ALA A 203 -33.57 16.16 -0.18
N SER A 204 -33.05 16.60 0.97
CA SER A 204 -31.62 16.82 1.17
C SER A 204 -30.82 15.51 1.10
N LEU A 205 -31.32 14.44 1.71
CA LEU A 205 -30.68 13.11 1.66
C LEU A 205 -30.65 12.56 0.24
N ARG A 206 -31.76 12.65 -0.51
CA ARG A 206 -31.82 12.23 -1.92
C ARG A 206 -30.80 12.97 -2.79
N ARG A 207 -30.63 14.29 -2.58
CA ARG A 207 -29.60 15.09 -3.28
C ARG A 207 -28.18 14.63 -2.95
N LYS A 208 -27.90 14.31 -1.68
CA LYS A 208 -26.59 13.80 -1.26
C LYS A 208 -26.29 12.44 -1.90
N ILE A 209 -27.24 11.52 -1.90
CA ILE A 209 -27.09 10.19 -2.51
C ILE A 209 -26.80 10.34 -4.02
N SER A 210 -27.59 11.16 -4.72
CA SER A 210 -27.37 11.42 -6.15
C SER A 210 -25.99 12.04 -6.44
N LYS A 211 -25.49 12.92 -5.56
CA LYS A 211 -24.14 13.49 -5.71
C LYS A 211 -23.05 12.43 -5.55
N ILE A 212 -23.17 11.55 -4.55
CA ILE A 212 -22.25 10.44 -4.32
C ILE A 212 -22.24 9.47 -5.50
N GLU A 213 -23.40 9.15 -6.07
CA GLU A 213 -23.52 8.29 -7.25
C GLU A 213 -22.82 8.91 -8.48
N LYS A 214 -23.00 10.21 -8.71
CA LYS A 214 -22.32 10.93 -9.79
C LYS A 214 -20.81 10.94 -9.62
N GLU A 215 -20.32 11.20 -8.40
CA GLU A 215 -18.88 11.17 -8.10
C GLU A 215 -18.30 9.76 -8.31
N LYS A 216 -19.00 8.71 -7.87
CA LYS A 216 -18.59 7.32 -8.13
C LYS A 216 -18.53 7.02 -9.63
N ALA A 217 -19.52 7.47 -10.42
CA ALA A 217 -19.53 7.28 -11.86
C ALA A 217 -18.34 7.98 -12.54
N GLN A 218 -18.03 9.22 -12.15
CA GLN A 218 -16.87 9.97 -12.66
C GLN A 218 -15.55 9.29 -12.31
N ILE A 219 -15.41 8.76 -11.08
CA ILE A 219 -14.21 8.02 -10.68
C ILE A 219 -14.05 6.73 -11.50
N MET A 220 -15.14 5.99 -11.72
CA MET A 220 -15.10 4.77 -12.55
C MET A 220 -14.75 5.10 -14.00
N GLU A 221 -15.30 6.18 -14.56
CA GLU A 221 -14.98 6.62 -15.92
C GLU A 221 -13.51 7.04 -16.06
N ALA A 222 -12.99 7.81 -15.09
CA ALA A 222 -11.58 8.20 -15.06
C ALA A 222 -10.64 6.98 -14.96
N ARG A 223 -11.02 5.97 -14.15
CA ARG A 223 -10.28 4.70 -14.05
C ARG A 223 -10.32 3.92 -15.36
N ALA A 224 -11.48 3.85 -16.02
CA ALA A 224 -11.62 3.18 -17.32
C ALA A 224 -10.74 3.85 -18.39
N ARG A 225 -10.70 5.19 -18.45
CA ARG A 225 -9.81 5.93 -19.35
C ARG A 225 -8.33 5.66 -19.06
N LYS A 226 -7.92 5.65 -17.79
CA LYS A 226 -6.54 5.31 -17.41
C LYS A 226 -6.16 3.89 -17.83
N LEU A 227 -7.06 2.92 -17.63
CA LEU A 227 -6.85 1.53 -18.06
C LEU A 227 -6.69 1.43 -19.57
N GLN A 228 -7.54 2.12 -20.34
CA GLN A 228 -7.46 2.13 -21.80
C GLN A 228 -6.13 2.69 -22.31
N ILE A 229 -5.64 3.79 -21.73
CA ILE A 229 -4.32 4.37 -22.08
C ILE A 229 -3.20 3.37 -21.76
N LEU A 230 -3.28 2.70 -20.62
CA LEU A 230 -2.27 1.74 -20.18
C LEU A 230 -2.23 0.51 -21.10
N GLU A 231 -3.40 0.01 -21.53
CA GLU A 231 -3.51 -1.07 -22.50
C GLU A 231 -2.95 -0.67 -23.87
N GLN A 232 -3.27 0.53 -24.35
CA GLN A 232 -2.72 1.05 -25.62
C GLN A 232 -1.19 1.17 -25.55
N THR A 233 -0.66 1.72 -24.46
CA THR A 233 0.79 1.85 -24.25
C THR A 233 1.48 0.49 -24.19
N TYR A 234 0.85 -0.49 -23.52
CA TYR A 234 1.35 -1.86 -23.48
C TYR A 234 1.41 -2.47 -24.89
N ARG A 235 0.33 -2.34 -25.68
CA ARG A 235 0.28 -2.85 -27.06
C ARG A 235 1.34 -2.21 -27.95
N GLN A 236 1.57 -0.90 -27.83
CA GLN A 236 2.62 -0.19 -28.57
C GLN A 236 4.02 -0.73 -28.23
N ARG A 237 4.34 -0.82 -26.93
CA ARG A 237 5.64 -1.37 -26.49
C ARG A 237 5.83 -2.82 -26.93
N TRP A 238 4.76 -3.60 -26.94
CA TRP A 238 4.79 -4.96 -27.44
C TRP A 238 5.10 -5.02 -28.93
N GLN A 239 4.46 -4.17 -29.74
CA GLN A 239 4.75 -4.06 -31.18
C GLN A 239 6.22 -3.67 -31.44
N GLU A 240 6.74 -2.66 -30.74
CA GLU A 240 8.15 -2.24 -30.86
C GLU A 240 9.12 -3.38 -30.51
N ARG A 241 8.83 -4.16 -29.47
CA ARG A 241 9.64 -5.33 -29.09
C ARG A 241 9.59 -6.40 -30.17
N MET A 242 8.41 -6.69 -30.72
CA MET A 242 8.25 -7.67 -31.80
C MET A 242 8.96 -7.23 -33.08
N GLU A 243 8.92 -5.95 -33.43
CA GLU A 243 9.68 -5.41 -34.56
C GLU A 243 11.19 -5.57 -34.38
N LYS A 244 11.72 -5.29 -33.18
CA LYS A 244 13.13 -5.51 -32.87
C LYS A 244 13.53 -6.98 -33.00
N ILE A 245 12.71 -7.88 -32.47
CA ILE A 245 12.93 -9.33 -32.60
C ILE A 245 12.93 -9.74 -34.08
N ASN A 246 11.95 -9.27 -34.87
CA ASN A 246 11.87 -9.57 -36.29
C ASN A 246 13.08 -9.06 -37.08
N ARG A 247 13.60 -7.86 -36.74
CA ARG A 247 14.83 -7.33 -37.35
C ARG A 247 16.05 -8.18 -37.02
N ILE A 248 16.21 -8.59 -35.76
CA ILE A 248 17.30 -9.49 -35.36
C ILE A 248 17.19 -10.80 -36.13
N LEU A 249 16.00 -11.39 -36.22
CA LEU A 249 15.78 -12.65 -36.91
C LEU A 249 16.10 -12.55 -38.41
N LEU A 250 15.82 -11.41 -39.05
CA LEU A 250 16.24 -11.13 -40.42
C LEU A 250 17.76 -11.05 -40.55
N LEU A 251 18.43 -10.28 -39.68
CA LEU A 251 19.89 -10.17 -39.69
C LEU A 251 20.55 -11.53 -39.50
N THR A 252 20.08 -12.35 -38.55
CA THR A 252 20.61 -13.69 -38.32
C THR A 252 20.42 -14.61 -39.53
N LYS A 253 19.30 -14.48 -40.27
CA LYS A 253 19.09 -15.23 -41.52
C LYS A 253 20.05 -14.81 -42.62
N ASP A 254 20.34 -13.51 -42.72
CA ASP A 254 21.28 -13.01 -43.72
C ASP A 254 22.71 -13.41 -43.36
N GLU A 255 23.10 -13.35 -42.08
CA GLU A 255 24.38 -13.90 -41.58
C GLU A 255 24.49 -15.41 -41.87
N GLU A 256 23.43 -16.19 -41.69
CA GLU A 256 23.43 -17.62 -42.00
C GLU A 256 23.61 -17.88 -43.51
N ARG A 257 23.03 -17.04 -44.38
CA ARG A 257 23.25 -17.12 -45.83
C ARG A 257 24.69 -16.77 -46.19
N ASP A 258 25.23 -15.70 -45.62
CA ASP A 258 26.61 -15.28 -45.86
C ASP A 258 27.60 -16.35 -45.39
N LEU A 259 27.35 -16.96 -44.22
CA LEU A 259 28.12 -18.10 -43.73
C LEU A 259 28.03 -19.29 -44.69
N LYS A 260 26.85 -19.63 -45.23
CA LYS A 260 26.71 -20.71 -46.24
C LYS A 260 27.47 -20.40 -47.52
N VAL A 261 27.44 -19.15 -47.99
CA VAL A 261 28.19 -18.71 -49.18
C VAL A 261 29.69 -18.76 -48.93
N GLN A 262 30.16 -18.28 -47.77
CA GLN A 262 31.57 -18.38 -47.38
C GLN A 262 32.02 -19.84 -47.24
N HIS A 263 31.20 -20.68 -46.61
CA HIS A 263 31.46 -22.10 -46.49
C HIS A 263 31.52 -22.78 -47.87
N GLY A 264 30.61 -22.46 -48.80
CA GLY A 264 30.66 -22.92 -50.19
C GLY A 264 31.88 -22.40 -50.98
N LYS A 265 32.42 -21.22 -50.64
CA LYS A 265 33.65 -20.70 -51.24
C LYS A 265 34.91 -21.37 -50.67
N ILE A 266 34.93 -21.67 -49.37
CA ILE A 266 36.08 -22.29 -48.68
C ILE A 266 36.16 -23.79 -49.00
N PHE A 267 35.01 -24.47 -49.01
CA PHE A 267 34.94 -25.91 -49.26
C PHE A 267 34.68 -26.27 -50.73
N GLY A 268 34.51 -25.28 -51.61
CA GLY A 268 34.02 -25.47 -52.98
C GLY A 268 32.54 -25.86 -52.98
N GLU A 269 31.86 -25.70 -54.13
CA GLU A 269 30.59 -26.40 -54.34
C GLU A 269 30.78 -27.88 -53.95
N PRO A 270 29.78 -28.54 -53.35
CA PRO A 270 29.86 -29.97 -53.17
C PRO A 270 29.96 -30.58 -54.56
N PHE A 271 31.19 -30.86 -54.98
CA PHE A 271 31.47 -31.84 -56.00
C PHE A 271 30.60 -33.03 -55.64
N GLY A 272 29.72 -33.41 -56.56
CA GLY A 272 28.96 -34.64 -56.48
C GLY A 272 29.93 -35.80 -56.26
N ALA A 273 30.19 -36.09 -55.01
CA ALA A 273 30.92 -37.25 -54.56
C ALA A 273 29.93 -37.99 -53.68
N ASN A 274 29.19 -38.88 -54.34
CA ASN A 274 28.64 -40.05 -53.71
C ASN A 274 29.77 -40.71 -52.92
N VAL A 275 29.91 -40.37 -51.64
CA VAL A 275 30.65 -41.21 -50.70
C VAL A 275 29.80 -42.47 -50.62
N SER A 276 30.10 -43.41 -51.51
CA SER A 276 29.35 -44.64 -51.66
C SER A 276 29.19 -45.25 -50.27
N THR A 277 27.95 -45.58 -49.94
CA THR A 277 27.57 -46.42 -48.80
C THR A 277 28.46 -47.65 -48.64
N ASP A 278 29.12 -48.09 -49.71
CA ASP A 278 30.10 -49.17 -49.72
C ASP A 278 31.35 -48.87 -48.88
N ALA A 279 31.83 -47.62 -48.83
CA ALA A 279 33.02 -47.27 -48.05
C ALA A 279 32.76 -47.35 -46.53
N LEU A 280 31.57 -46.93 -46.10
CA LEU A 280 31.11 -47.08 -44.71
C LEU A 280 30.85 -48.54 -44.34
N PHE A 281 30.33 -49.33 -45.29
CA PHE A 281 30.06 -50.76 -45.07
C PHE A 281 31.37 -51.57 -44.98
N ILE A 282 32.37 -51.25 -45.80
CA ILE A 282 33.71 -51.87 -45.74
C ILE A 282 34.42 -51.53 -44.42
N LEU A 283 34.32 -50.28 -43.94
CA LEU A 283 34.86 -49.88 -42.65
C LEU A 283 34.20 -50.61 -41.46
N MET A 284 32.88 -50.81 -41.52
CA MET A 284 32.13 -51.58 -40.51
C MET A 284 32.52 -53.07 -40.51
N LEU A 285 32.68 -53.68 -41.69
CA LEU A 285 33.14 -55.06 -41.80
C LEU A 285 34.57 -55.24 -41.28
N LEU A 286 35.48 -54.32 -41.59
CA LEU A 286 36.87 -54.35 -41.07
C LEU A 286 36.94 -54.20 -39.55
N ALA A 287 36.07 -53.38 -38.95
CA ALA A 287 36.01 -53.21 -37.50
C ALA A 287 35.47 -54.47 -36.78
N LEU A 288 34.54 -55.19 -37.42
CA LEU A 288 33.95 -56.43 -36.88
C LEU A 288 34.82 -57.66 -37.13
N SER A 289 35.60 -57.70 -38.21
CA SER A 289 36.49 -58.81 -38.54
C SER A 289 37.89 -58.69 -37.91
N SER A 290 38.19 -57.57 -37.24
CA SER A 290 39.48 -57.37 -36.59
C SER A 290 39.61 -58.26 -35.34
N PRO A 291 40.69 -59.06 -35.19
CA PRO A 291 40.89 -59.92 -34.04
C PRO A 291 41.30 -59.17 -32.76
N LEU A 292 41.27 -57.82 -32.75
CA LEU A 292 41.61 -57.00 -31.60
C LEU A 292 40.68 -57.19 -30.38
N TRP A 293 39.50 -57.78 -30.58
CA TRP A 293 38.60 -58.20 -29.49
C TRP A 293 39.14 -59.41 -28.72
N LEU A 294 40.01 -60.25 -29.33
CA LEU A 294 40.64 -61.40 -28.67
C LEU A 294 41.74 -60.97 -27.70
N SER A 295 42.47 -59.88 -27.98
CA SER A 295 43.46 -59.33 -27.04
C SER A 295 42.83 -58.85 -25.72
N GLY A 296 41.58 -58.37 -25.74
CA GLY A 296 40.85 -57.97 -24.54
C GLY A 296 40.47 -59.15 -23.62
N LEU A 297 40.26 -60.34 -24.18
CA LEU A 297 39.92 -61.56 -23.41
C LEU A 297 41.14 -62.19 -22.71
N VAL A 298 42.34 -62.10 -23.31
CA VAL A 298 43.58 -62.62 -22.72
C VAL A 298 43.99 -61.80 -21.48
N ILE A 299 43.85 -60.47 -21.53
CA ILE A 299 44.16 -59.58 -20.40
C ILE A 299 43.21 -59.83 -19.22
N ARG A 300 41.94 -60.18 -19.50
CA ARG A 300 40.94 -60.46 -18.45
C ARG A 300 41.16 -61.81 -17.76
N LYS A 301 41.74 -62.81 -18.43
CA LYS A 301 42.06 -64.11 -17.81
C LYS A 301 43.34 -64.08 -16.97
N VAL A 302 44.36 -63.31 -17.38
CA VAL A 302 45.62 -63.18 -16.61
C VAL A 302 45.41 -62.35 -15.34
N GLY A 303 44.57 -61.32 -15.38
CA GLY A 303 44.26 -60.50 -14.19
C GLY A 303 43.51 -61.23 -13.06
N VAL A 304 42.81 -62.32 -13.35
CA VAL A 304 42.02 -63.07 -12.36
C VAL A 304 42.81 -64.21 -11.71
N GLN A 305 43.91 -64.68 -12.31
CA GLN A 305 44.79 -65.70 -11.71
C GLN A 305 45.91 -65.12 -10.83
N ILE A 306 46.16 -63.81 -10.87
CA ILE A 306 47.16 -63.13 -10.02
C ILE A 306 46.55 -62.66 -8.67
N MET A 307 45.22 -62.80 -8.50
CA MET A 307 44.50 -62.48 -7.24
C MET A 307 43.83 -63.69 -6.56
N ARG A 308 44.38 -64.89 -6.73
CA ARG A 308 44.05 -66.06 -5.90
C ARG A 308 45.29 -66.78 -5.42
#